data_AF-A0A2S5QXA2-F1
#
_entry.id   AF-A0A2S5QXA2-F1
#
_cell.length_a   1.000
_cell.length_b   1.000
_cell.length_c   1.000
_cell.angle_alpha   90.00
_cell.angle_beta   90.00
_cell.angle_gamma   90.00
#
_symmetry.space_group_name_H-M   'P 1'
#
loop_
_entity.id
_entity.type
_entity.pdbx_description
1 polymer ?
#
loop_
_entity_poly.entity_id
_entity_poly.type
_entity_poly.pdbx_seq_one_letter_code
_entity_poly.pdbx_strand_id
1 'polypeptide(L)'
;MNKYIFLASACFFQISAIAAVGNEKPISFEVNESRGDSYPQFSIVGAWTYQVPNSTSCAETYEFHADKTLRATSGKQVVDSKYTITEQLSKYAFYELKHEVITSNFEKDCDGEISALGFTGVNYVRFDNTGEFMVMCGDESALLENCFGPLKRD
;
A
#
# COMPACT_ATOMS: atom_id res chain seq x y z
N MET A 1 -30.54 39.67 30.09
CA MET A 1 -29.51 39.72 29.02
C MET A 1 -30.04 38.86 27.86
N ASN A 2 -31.15 39.26 27.26
CA ASN A 2 -31.30 40.04 26.02
C ASN A 2 -30.46 39.52 24.84
N LYS A 3 -31.02 39.20 23.67
CA LYS A 3 -32.39 39.14 23.08
C LYS A 3 -32.08 38.68 21.62
N TYR A 4 -32.78 37.82 20.90
CA TYR A 4 -34.18 37.91 20.51
C TYR A 4 -34.71 36.54 20.08
N ILE A 5 -35.88 36.28 20.64
CA ILE A 5 -36.87 35.29 20.30
C ILE A 5 -37.76 35.88 19.16
N PHE A 6 -38.49 35.00 18.45
CA PHE A 6 -39.70 35.24 17.64
C PHE A 6 -39.51 35.89 16.25
N LEU A 7 -39.85 35.18 15.16
CA LEU A 7 -41.22 35.14 14.63
C LEU A 7 -41.31 34.32 13.33
N ALA A 8 -42.38 33.53 13.26
CA ALA A 8 -42.88 32.89 12.06
C ALA A 8 -43.18 33.92 10.96
N SER A 9 -42.96 33.55 9.70
CA SER A 9 -43.84 33.98 8.62
C SER A 9 -43.69 33.05 7.43
N ALA A 10 -44.73 32.23 7.24
CA ALA A 10 -44.98 31.59 5.97
C ALA A 10 -45.39 32.67 4.96
N CYS A 11 -44.62 32.84 3.89
CA CYS A 11 -45.12 33.46 2.67
C CYS A 11 -44.96 32.47 1.52
N PHE A 12 -46.07 31.80 1.21
CA PHE A 12 -46.33 31.25 -0.12
C PHE A 12 -46.23 32.40 -1.12
N PHE A 13 -45.27 32.32 -2.04
CA PHE A 13 -45.43 32.83 -3.38
C PHE A 13 -45.15 31.69 -4.35
N GLN A 14 -46.21 31.18 -4.95
CA GLN A 14 -46.10 30.58 -6.27
C GLN A 14 -45.62 31.66 -7.25
N ILE A 15 -44.82 31.27 -8.24
CA ILE A 15 -45.11 31.46 -9.67
C ILE A 15 -43.82 31.17 -10.46
N SER A 16 -43.92 30.14 -11.32
CA SER A 16 -43.45 30.08 -12.72
C SER A 16 -42.75 28.78 -13.02
N ALA A 17 -43.41 27.95 -13.81
CA ALA A 17 -42.74 26.96 -14.63
C ALA A 17 -41.70 27.69 -15.50
N ILE A 18 -40.42 27.39 -15.29
CA ILE A 18 -39.39 27.66 -16.29
C ILE A 18 -39.28 26.39 -17.13
N ALA A 19 -39.73 26.52 -18.38
CA ALA A 19 -39.52 25.52 -19.41
C ALA A 19 -38.02 25.31 -19.66
N ALA A 20 -37.71 24.07 -20.02
CA ALA A 20 -36.37 23.49 -20.16
C ALA A 20 -35.32 24.39 -20.83
N VAL A 21 -34.15 24.48 -20.20
CA VAL A 21 -32.88 24.83 -20.84
C VAL A 21 -31.93 23.67 -20.60
N GLY A 22 -31.36 23.15 -21.70
CA GLY A 22 -30.11 22.40 -21.70
C GLY A 22 -30.21 20.96 -21.23
N ASN A 23 -30.47 20.06 -22.16
CA ASN A 23 -30.15 18.64 -22.01
C ASN A 23 -28.63 18.47 -22.21
N GLU A 24 -27.82 19.04 -21.31
CA GLU A 24 -26.41 18.68 -21.23
C GLU A 24 -26.35 17.40 -20.44
N LYS A 25 -26.22 16.27 -21.16
CA LYS A 25 -25.89 14.99 -20.55
C LYS A 25 -24.62 15.25 -19.73
N PRO A 26 -24.62 15.04 -18.39
CA PRO A 26 -23.42 15.22 -17.62
C PRO A 26 -22.35 14.32 -18.24
N ILE A 27 -21.20 14.91 -18.57
CA ILE A 27 -20.02 14.15 -18.97
C ILE A 27 -19.64 13.32 -17.75
N SER A 28 -20.15 12.10 -17.68
CA SER A 28 -19.64 11.07 -16.80
C SER A 28 -18.25 10.72 -17.32
N PHE A 29 -17.23 11.34 -16.74
CA PHE A 29 -15.90 10.74 -16.76
C PHE A 29 -16.02 9.44 -15.97
N GLU A 30 -16.32 8.35 -16.66
CA GLU A 30 -16.08 7.01 -16.14
C GLU A 30 -14.56 6.94 -15.94
N VAL A 31 -14.12 7.19 -14.70
CA VAL A 31 -12.75 6.92 -14.31
C VAL A 31 -12.60 5.42 -14.47
N ASN A 32 -12.00 5.01 -15.58
CA ASN A 32 -11.74 3.61 -15.87
C ASN A 32 -10.88 3.06 -14.72
N GLU A 33 -11.52 2.30 -13.82
CA GLU A 33 -10.96 1.77 -12.57
C GLU A 33 -10.03 0.56 -12.85
N SER A 34 -9.45 0.50 -14.04
CA SER A 34 -8.65 -0.62 -14.58
C SER A 34 -7.15 -0.32 -14.69
N ARG A 35 -6.64 0.71 -14.01
CA ARG A 35 -5.22 1.08 -14.12
C ARG A 35 -4.27 -0.07 -13.75
N GLY A 36 -4.68 -0.94 -12.81
CA GLY A 36 -3.92 -2.13 -12.41
C GLY A 36 -3.80 -3.20 -13.50
N ASP A 37 -4.80 -3.36 -14.37
CA ASP A 37 -4.86 -4.46 -15.34
C ASP A 37 -3.83 -4.33 -16.46
N SER A 38 -3.29 -3.12 -16.66
CA SER A 38 -2.25 -2.85 -17.66
C SER A 38 -0.82 -3.10 -17.17
N TYR A 39 -0.63 -3.33 -15.86
CA TYR A 39 0.70 -3.57 -15.29
C TYR A 39 1.12 -5.04 -15.45
N PRO A 40 2.38 -5.31 -15.85
CA PRO A 40 2.90 -6.66 -15.84
C PRO A 40 2.83 -7.26 -14.43
N GLN A 41 2.47 -8.54 -14.35
CA GLN A 41 2.45 -9.28 -13.09
C GLN A 41 3.77 -10.01 -12.90
N PHE A 42 4.31 -9.96 -11.68
CA PHE A 42 5.57 -10.61 -11.32
C PHE A 42 5.42 -11.44 -10.05
N SER A 43 6.23 -12.50 -9.95
CA SER A 43 6.34 -13.29 -8.73
C SER A 43 7.30 -12.63 -7.75
N ILE A 44 6.89 -12.57 -6.48
CA ILE A 44 7.75 -12.14 -5.37
C ILE A 44 8.79 -13.21 -4.98
N VAL A 45 8.59 -14.47 -5.37
CA VAL A 45 9.51 -15.58 -5.03
C VAL A 45 10.92 -15.24 -5.54
N GLY A 46 11.92 -15.44 -4.68
CA GLY A 46 13.31 -15.06 -4.90
C GLY A 46 13.88 -14.26 -3.73
N ALA A 47 15.16 -13.88 -3.85
CA ALA A 47 15.87 -13.05 -2.90
C ALA A 47 15.86 -11.58 -3.35
N TRP A 48 15.67 -10.70 -2.38
CA TRP A 48 15.57 -9.26 -2.58
C TRP A 48 16.40 -8.51 -1.55
N THR A 49 17.22 -7.58 -2.03
CA THR A 49 18.11 -6.81 -1.17
C THR A 49 17.74 -5.33 -1.21
N TYR A 50 17.59 -4.72 -0.03
CA TYR A 50 17.47 -3.28 0.16
C TYR A 50 18.75 -2.75 0.80
N GLN A 51 19.39 -1.78 0.15
CA GLN A 51 20.50 -1.04 0.76
C GLN A 51 19.93 0.14 1.55
N VAL A 52 20.13 0.14 2.87
CA VAL A 52 19.65 1.24 3.73
C VAL A 52 20.35 2.55 3.33
N PRO A 53 19.61 3.63 3.00
CA PRO A 53 20.20 4.90 2.62
C PRO A 53 21.16 5.42 3.68
N ASN A 54 22.30 5.95 3.23
CA ASN A 54 23.36 6.50 4.08
C ASN A 54 24.01 5.50 5.04
N SER A 55 23.71 4.20 4.93
CA SER A 55 24.39 3.13 5.64
C SER A 55 25.15 2.27 4.64
N THR A 56 26.43 2.02 4.89
CA THR A 56 27.24 1.07 4.10
C THR A 56 27.32 -0.31 4.77
N SER A 57 26.91 -0.40 6.03
CA SER A 57 27.07 -1.61 6.85
C SER A 57 25.75 -2.33 7.12
N CYS A 58 24.61 -1.78 6.70
CA CYS A 58 23.30 -2.39 6.90
C CYS A 58 22.56 -2.51 5.58
N ALA A 59 22.18 -3.73 5.26
CA ALA A 59 21.26 -4.07 4.19
C ALA A 59 20.18 -4.97 4.77
N GLU A 60 19.00 -4.90 4.17
CA GLU A 60 17.91 -5.82 4.48
C GLU A 60 17.77 -6.81 3.34
N THR A 61 17.61 -8.09 3.67
CA THR A 61 17.38 -9.14 2.67
C THR A 61 16.07 -9.85 2.95
N TYR A 62 15.31 -10.13 1.91
CA TYR A 62 14.05 -10.87 1.98
C TYR A 62 14.09 -12.02 0.99
N GLU A 63 14.12 -13.24 1.49
CA GLU A 63 14.09 -14.46 0.68
C GLU A 63 12.69 -15.09 0.76
N PHE A 64 11.90 -14.88 -0.29
CA PHE A 64 10.56 -15.44 -0.41
C PHE A 64 10.61 -16.79 -1.11
N HIS A 65 10.14 -17.84 -0.45
CA HIS A 65 10.11 -19.20 -0.99
C HIS A 65 8.72 -19.57 -1.53
N ALA A 66 8.68 -20.46 -2.53
CA ALA A 66 7.45 -20.90 -3.16
C ALA A 66 6.47 -21.61 -2.21
N ASP A 67 6.97 -22.16 -1.09
CA ASP A 67 6.19 -22.84 -0.04
C ASP A 67 5.54 -21.88 0.98
N LYS A 68 5.53 -20.57 0.66
CA LYS A 68 4.96 -19.49 1.48
C LYS A 68 5.72 -19.25 2.79
N THR A 69 7.01 -19.55 2.82
CA THR A 69 7.94 -19.08 3.86
C THR A 69 8.76 -17.89 3.39
N LEU A 70 9.04 -16.96 4.30
CA LEU A 70 9.90 -15.81 4.08
C LEU A 70 11.00 -15.85 5.13
N ARG A 71 12.26 -15.74 4.70
CA ARG A 71 13.36 -15.43 5.59
C ARG A 71 13.82 -13.99 5.39
N ALA A 72 13.81 -13.21 6.47
CA ALA A 72 14.27 -11.83 6.43
C ALA A 72 15.50 -11.63 7.34
N THR A 73 16.46 -10.85 6.85
CA THR A 73 17.59 -10.37 7.65
C THR A 73 17.67 -8.86 7.58
N SER A 74 18.01 -8.23 8.70
CA SER A 74 18.23 -6.78 8.82
C SER A 74 19.22 -6.59 9.97
N GLY A 75 20.36 -5.95 9.73
CA GLY A 75 21.42 -5.87 10.73
C GLY A 75 21.89 -7.25 11.22
N LYS A 76 21.66 -7.57 12.50
CA LYS A 76 21.90 -8.91 13.06
C LYS A 76 20.62 -9.73 13.21
N GLN A 77 19.46 -9.09 13.04
CA GLN A 77 18.17 -9.73 13.13
C GLN A 77 18.01 -10.75 12.02
N VAL A 78 17.44 -11.87 12.42
CA VAL A 78 17.06 -12.97 11.57
C VAL A 78 15.67 -13.43 12.00
N VAL A 79 14.73 -13.40 11.07
CA VAL A 79 13.37 -13.90 11.29
C VAL A 79 12.94 -14.79 10.14
N ASP A 80 12.24 -15.88 10.46
CA ASP A 80 11.47 -16.62 9.48
C ASP A 80 9.98 -16.38 9.72
N SER A 81 9.23 -16.22 8.64
CA SER A 81 7.83 -15.90 8.64
C SER A 81 7.06 -16.84 7.71
N LYS A 82 5.76 -17.01 7.98
CA LYS A 82 4.81 -17.45 6.94
C LYS A 82 4.23 -16.21 6.27
N TYR A 83 3.99 -16.27 4.96
CA TYR A 83 3.44 -15.14 4.23
C TYR A 83 2.31 -15.52 3.27
N THR A 84 1.43 -14.56 3.01
CA THR A 84 0.47 -14.63 1.91
C THR A 84 0.58 -13.38 1.06
N ILE A 85 0.33 -13.51 -0.23
CA ILE A 85 0.35 -12.38 -1.17
C ILE A 85 -0.85 -12.52 -2.11
N THR A 86 -1.51 -11.41 -2.44
CA THR A 86 -2.61 -11.42 -3.41
C THR A 86 -2.14 -11.88 -4.79
N GLU A 87 -3.01 -12.55 -5.53
CA GLU A 87 -2.70 -12.96 -6.91
C GLU A 87 -2.92 -11.82 -7.90
N GLN A 88 -3.86 -10.93 -7.59
CA GLN A 88 -4.22 -9.79 -8.43
C GLN A 88 -3.64 -8.50 -7.87
N LEU A 89 -3.32 -7.62 -8.81
CA LEU A 89 -2.93 -6.25 -8.54
C LEU A 89 -4.15 -5.42 -8.10
N SER A 90 -3.92 -4.47 -7.21
CA SER A 90 -4.89 -3.43 -6.94
C SER A 90 -4.96 -2.41 -8.09
N LYS A 91 -5.89 -1.45 -8.00
CA LYS A 91 -6.01 -0.37 -8.98
C LYS A 91 -4.76 0.51 -9.11
N TYR A 92 -3.86 0.46 -8.13
CA TYR A 92 -2.58 1.19 -8.13
C TYR A 92 -1.38 0.29 -8.38
N ALA A 93 -1.62 -0.93 -8.89
CA ALA A 93 -0.60 -1.92 -9.22
C ALA A 93 0.20 -2.42 -7.99
N PHE A 94 -0.48 -2.61 -6.87
CA PHE A 94 0.10 -3.24 -5.67
C PHE A 94 -0.42 -4.65 -5.46
N TYR A 95 0.43 -5.50 -4.90
CA TYR A 95 0.05 -6.73 -4.23
C TYR A 95 -0.04 -6.48 -2.72
N GLU A 96 -1.05 -7.02 -2.04
CA GLU A 96 -1.07 -7.02 -0.58
C GLU A 96 -0.28 -8.24 -0.07
N LEU A 97 0.75 -7.98 0.74
CA LEU A 97 1.61 -8.97 1.38
C LEU A 97 1.33 -8.98 2.89
N LYS A 98 0.91 -10.12 3.42
CA LYS A 98 0.78 -10.34 4.87
C LYS A 98 1.83 -11.34 5.32
N HIS A 99 2.38 -11.14 6.51
CA HIS A 99 3.31 -12.09 7.11
C HIS A 99 3.10 -12.24 8.62
N GLU A 100 3.52 -13.37 9.15
CA GLU A 100 3.56 -13.69 10.57
C GLU A 100 4.93 -14.28 10.92
N VAL A 101 5.60 -13.71 11.92
CA VAL A 101 6.91 -14.17 12.40
C VAL A 101 6.76 -15.47 13.18
N ILE A 102 7.32 -16.56 12.66
CA ILE A 102 7.27 -17.90 13.27
C ILE A 102 8.56 -18.28 13.99
N THR A 103 9.68 -17.62 13.67
CA THR A 103 10.97 -17.76 14.38
C THR A 103 11.68 -16.41 14.42
N SER A 104 12.46 -16.16 15.47
CA SER A 104 13.30 -14.97 15.61
C SER A 104 14.56 -15.34 16.39
N ASN A 105 15.69 -14.75 16.01
CA ASN A 105 16.93 -14.84 16.80
C ASN A 105 17.01 -13.78 17.92
N PHE A 106 16.01 -12.91 18.05
CA PHE A 106 15.93 -11.82 19.04
C PHE A 106 17.12 -10.85 19.02
N GLU A 107 17.80 -10.74 17.88
CA GLU A 107 18.82 -9.73 17.63
C GLU A 107 18.21 -8.46 17.04
N LYS A 108 18.99 -7.38 17.08
CA LYS A 108 18.55 -6.06 16.59
C LYS A 108 18.63 -5.95 15.07
N ASP A 109 17.62 -5.29 14.51
CA ASP A 109 17.58 -4.91 13.10
C ASP A 109 18.47 -3.69 12.79
N CYS A 110 18.39 -3.18 11.56
CA CYS A 110 19.15 -1.99 11.13
C CYS A 110 18.82 -0.73 11.93
N ASP A 111 17.60 -0.62 12.45
CA ASP A 111 17.13 0.53 13.23
C ASP A 111 17.31 0.33 14.74
N GLY A 112 17.74 -0.86 15.16
CA GLY A 112 18.01 -1.21 16.55
C GLY A 112 16.85 -1.87 17.29
N GLU A 113 15.77 -2.17 16.57
CA GLU A 113 14.55 -2.79 17.07
C GLU A 113 14.64 -4.32 17.03
N ILE A 114 13.77 -5.00 17.78
CA ILE A 114 13.71 -6.46 17.84
C ILE A 114 12.31 -6.93 17.47
N SER A 115 12.23 -7.78 16.45
CA SER A 115 10.98 -8.40 16.02
C SER A 115 10.47 -9.43 17.02
N ALA A 116 9.24 -9.24 17.48
CA ALA A 116 8.57 -10.16 18.37
C ALA A 116 8.10 -11.42 17.63
N LEU A 117 8.18 -12.57 18.31
CA LEU A 117 7.57 -13.82 17.83
C LEU A 117 6.04 -13.66 17.76
N GLY A 118 5.42 -14.12 16.68
CA GLY A 118 3.98 -13.97 16.43
C GLY A 118 3.57 -12.56 15.98
N PHE A 119 4.53 -11.65 15.76
CA PHE A 119 4.24 -10.37 15.12
C PHE A 119 3.63 -10.61 13.74
N THR A 120 2.60 -9.82 13.41
CA THR A 120 1.97 -9.83 12.08
C THR A 120 2.13 -8.47 11.44
N GLY A 121 2.44 -8.45 10.15
CA GLY A 121 2.59 -7.22 9.39
C GLY A 121 1.90 -7.32 8.03
N VAL A 122 1.45 -6.16 7.54
CA VAL A 122 0.89 -5.98 6.21
C VAL A 122 1.75 -4.95 5.48
N ASN A 123 2.19 -5.31 4.28
CA ASN A 123 2.89 -4.42 3.36
C ASN A 123 2.22 -4.50 1.99
N TYR A 124 2.41 -3.47 1.18
CA TYR A 124 1.96 -3.41 -0.20
C TYR A 124 3.17 -3.40 -1.13
N VAL A 125 3.27 -4.42 -1.97
CA VAL A 125 4.43 -4.65 -2.84
C VAL A 125 4.10 -4.17 -4.25
N ARG A 126 4.98 -3.39 -4.85
CA ARG A 126 4.87 -3.00 -6.26
C ARG A 126 6.19 -3.18 -6.97
N PHE A 127 6.16 -3.87 -8.10
CA PHE A 127 7.32 -4.04 -8.96
C PHE A 127 7.47 -2.87 -9.92
N ASP A 128 8.69 -2.67 -10.41
CA ASP A 128 8.92 -1.89 -11.62
C ASP A 128 8.43 -2.65 -12.87
N ASN A 129 8.55 -2.03 -14.05
CA ASN A 129 8.06 -2.65 -15.29
C ASN A 129 8.92 -3.85 -15.77
N THR A 130 10.05 -4.12 -15.12
CA THR A 130 10.97 -5.22 -15.48
C THR A 130 10.84 -6.41 -14.53
N GLY A 131 10.37 -6.20 -13.29
CA GLY A 131 10.34 -7.20 -12.25
C GLY A 131 11.69 -7.44 -11.56
N GLU A 132 12.70 -6.61 -11.88
CA GLU A 132 14.03 -6.62 -11.26
C GLU A 132 14.07 -5.78 -9.98
N PHE A 133 13.16 -4.82 -9.84
CA PHE A 133 13.05 -3.97 -8.66
C PHE A 133 11.63 -4.00 -8.08
N MET A 134 11.54 -3.84 -6.77
CA MET A 134 10.26 -3.62 -6.09
C MET A 134 10.38 -2.58 -4.99
N VAL A 135 9.24 -2.03 -4.59
CA VAL A 135 9.08 -1.26 -3.35
C VAL A 135 8.12 -1.98 -2.43
N MET A 136 8.31 -1.81 -1.13
CA MET A 136 7.37 -2.24 -0.10
C MET A 136 6.83 -1.01 0.62
N CYS A 137 5.50 -0.94 0.76
CA CYS A 137 4.80 0.24 1.28
C CYS A 137 3.87 -0.10 2.44
N GLY A 138 3.63 0.85 3.32
CA GLY A 138 2.62 0.73 4.38
C GLY A 138 1.18 0.98 3.89
N ASP A 139 1.00 1.51 2.68
CA ASP A 139 -0.29 1.75 2.04
C ASP A 139 -0.22 1.62 0.51
N GLU A 140 -1.38 1.67 -0.15
CA GLU A 140 -1.51 1.64 -1.62
C GLU A 140 -1.57 3.04 -2.25
N SER A 141 -0.75 4.00 -1.79
CA SER A 141 -0.72 5.33 -2.39
C SER A 141 -0.04 5.32 -3.76
N ALA A 142 -0.66 5.98 -4.74
CA ALA A 142 -0.05 6.21 -6.06
C ALA A 142 1.22 7.07 -6.01
N LEU A 143 1.42 7.84 -4.92
CA LEU A 143 2.56 8.75 -4.74
C LEU A 143 3.79 8.05 -4.14
N LEU A 144 3.66 6.81 -3.64
CA LEU A 144 4.75 6.04 -3.02
C LEU A 144 5.44 6.72 -1.82
N GLU A 145 4.72 7.59 -1.10
CA GLU A 145 5.29 8.38 0.01
C GLU A 145 5.62 7.53 1.24
N ASN A 146 4.86 6.44 1.45
CA ASN A 146 4.99 5.54 2.59
C ASN A 146 5.63 4.21 2.17
N CYS A 147 6.75 4.30 1.46
CA CYS A 147 7.43 3.16 0.89
C CYS A 147 8.92 3.18 1.21
N PHE A 148 9.52 1.99 1.29
CA PHE A 148 10.96 1.82 1.27
C PHE A 148 11.39 0.97 0.06
N GLY A 149 12.63 1.17 -0.35
CA GLY A 149 13.20 0.59 -1.56
C GLY A 149 14.01 1.62 -2.37
N PRO A 150 14.40 1.27 -3.60
CA PRO A 150 14.06 0.03 -4.28
C PRO A 150 14.78 -1.18 -3.67
N LEU A 151 14.06 -2.28 -3.52
CA LEU A 151 14.64 -3.60 -3.33
C LEU A 151 15.02 -4.15 -4.69
N LYS A 152 16.25 -4.65 -4.81
CA LYS A 152 16.76 -5.25 -6.03
C LYS A 152 16.69 -6.76 -5.92
N ARG A 153 16.30 -7.44 -7.00
CA ARG A 153 16.41 -8.89 -7.12
C ARG A 153 17.88 -9.31 -7.22
N ASP A 154 18.25 -10.31 -6.44
CA ASP A 154 19.60 -10.91 -6.47
C ASP A 154 19.79 -11.88 -7.67
#